data_AF-A0A7V4KJ36-F1
#
_entry.id   AF-A0A7V4KJ36-F1
#
_cell.length_a   1.000
_cell.length_b   1.000
_cell.length_c   1.000
_cell.angle_alpha   90.00
_cell.angle_beta   90.00
_cell.angle_gamma   90.00
#
_symmetry.space_group_name_H-M   'P 1'
#
loop_
_entity.id
_entity.type
_entity.pdbx_description
1 polymer ?
#
loop_
_entity_poly.entity_id
_entity_poly.type
_entity_poly.pdbx_seq_one_letter_code
_entity_poly.pdbx_strand_id
1 'polypeptide(L)' 'MKELPKAYNPKDTEKNILNFWLEKKLYHAEIDNSKKPFVIVIPPPNITGALHMGHALNNTLQDVIIRV' A
#
# COMPACT_ATOMS: atom_id res chain seq x y z
N MET A 1 24.50 -3.05 -17.15
CA MET A 1 23.51 -3.47 -16.13
C MET A 1 24.03 -3.00 -14.78
N LYS A 2 23.20 -2.37 -13.95
CA LYS A 2 23.61 -1.99 -12.60
C LYS A 2 23.64 -3.26 -11.75
N GLU A 3 24.79 -3.61 -11.16
CA GLU A 3 24.88 -4.78 -10.29
C GLU A 3 23.99 -4.60 -9.05
N LEU A 4 23.31 -5.67 -8.63
CA LEU A 4 22.52 -5.65 -7.41
C LEU A 4 23.46 -5.66 -6.20
N PRO A 5 23.18 -4.85 -5.17
CA PRO A 5 23.98 -4.85 -3.96
C PRO A 5 23.90 -6.21 -3.26
N LYS A 6 24.99 -6.62 -2.61
CA LYS A 6 25.05 -7.89 -1.87
C LYS A 6 24.06 -7.95 -0.71
N ALA A 7 23.67 -6.80 -0.16
CA ALA A 7 22.70 -6.68 0.92
C ALA A 7 21.55 -5.76 0.48
N TYR A 8 20.33 -6.16 0.84
CA TYR A 8 19.13 -5.36 0.59
C TYR A 8 19.01 -4.22 1.61
N ASN A 9 18.77 -3.01 1.13
CA ASN A 9 18.40 -1.87 1.96
C ASN A 9 16.97 -1.42 1.62
N PRO A 10 15.99 -1.65 2.53
CA PRO A 10 14.61 -1.27 2.30
C PRO A 10 14.44 0.23 2.04
N LYS A 11 15.21 1.09 2.72
CA LYS A 11 15.09 2.55 2.60
C LYS A 11 15.32 3.06 1.18
N ASP A 12 16.21 2.39 0.43
CA ASP A 12 16.55 2.77 -0.94
C ASP A 12 15.46 2.33 -1.94
N THR A 13 14.62 1.37 -1.55
CA THR A 13 13.65 0.72 -2.44
C THR A 13 12.23 1.19 -2.15
N GLU A 14 11.81 1.21 -0.88
CA GLU A 14 10.45 1.55 -0.44
C GLU A 14 10.00 2.92 -0.94
N LYS A 15 10.87 3.94 -0.84
CA LYS A 15 10.55 5.30 -1.31
C LYS A 15 10.30 5.35 -2.82
N ASN A 16 11.13 4.65 -3.59
CA ASN A 16 11.01 4.62 -5.05
C ASN A 16 9.75 3.87 -5.50
N ILE A 17 9.43 2.75 -4.85
CA ILE A 17 8.20 1.99 -5.11
C ILE A 17 6.97 2.84 -4.78
N LEU A 18 6.95 3.50 -3.62
CA LEU A 18 5.84 4.36 -3.22
C LEU A 18 5.62 5.48 -4.23
N ASN A 19 6.69 6.18 -4.62
CA ASN A 19 6.60 7.25 -5.62
C ASN A 19 6.05 6.73 -6.96
N PHE A 20 6.55 5.59 -7.44
CA PHE A 20 6.06 4.96 -8.66
C PHE A 20 4.55 4.66 -8.59
N TRP A 21 4.08 4.09 -7.47
CA TRP A 21 2.66 3.81 -7.29
C TRP A 21 1.78 5.07 -7.25
N LEU A 22 2.26 6.13 -6.61
CA LEU A 22 1.57 7.42 -6.54
C LEU A 22 1.51 8.10 -7.91
N GLU A 23 2.62 8.17 -8.63
CA GLU A 23 2.70 8.76 -9.98
C GLU A 23 1.80 8.04 -10.98
N LYS A 24 1.76 6.71 -10.91
CA LYS A 24 0.91 5.87 -11.76
C LYS A 24 -0.53 5.76 -11.28
N LYS A 25 -0.88 6.37 -10.12
CA LYS A 25 -2.20 6.32 -9.48
C LYS A 25 -2.72 4.88 -9.32
N LEU A 26 -1.85 3.93 -8.98
CA LEU A 26 -2.26 2.51 -8.90
C LEU A 26 -3.29 2.21 -7.81
N TYR A 27 -3.45 3.12 -6.85
CA TYR A 27 -4.46 3.04 -5.77
C TYR A 27 -5.79 3.71 -6.13
N HIS A 28 -5.88 4.39 -7.27
CA HIS A 28 -7.10 5.04 -7.70
C HIS A 28 -7.98 4.04 -8.46
N ALA A 29 -9.14 3.73 -7.89
CA ALA A 29 -10.14 2.92 -8.55
C ALA A 29 -11.23 3.81 -9.15
N GLU A 30 -11.57 3.57 -10.41
CA GLU A 30 -12.75 4.13 -11.06
C GLU A 30 -13.83 3.05 -11.23
N ILE A 31 -15.09 3.47 -11.35
CA ILE A 31 -16.19 2.54 -11.60
C ILE A 31 -16.02 1.94 -13.00
N ASP A 32 -15.72 0.65 -13.04
CA ASP A 32 -15.65 -0.14 -14.26
C ASP A 32 -16.74 -1.22 -14.24
N ASN A 33 -17.83 -0.96 -14.96
CA ASN A 33 -18.98 -1.87 -15.03
C ASN A 33 -18.64 -3.22 -15.70
N SER A 34 -17.48 -3.35 -16.34
CA SER A 34 -17.01 -4.62 -16.92
C SER A 34 -16.31 -5.54 -15.91
N LYS A 35 -16.00 -5.04 -14.71
CA LYS A 35 -15.28 -5.77 -13.67
C LYS A 35 -16.15 -5.97 -12.44
N LYS A 36 -15.93 -7.08 -11.74
CA LYS A 36 -16.53 -7.29 -10.42
C LYS A 36 -15.70 -6.51 -9.37
N PRO A 37 -16.29 -5.53 -8.67
CA PRO A 37 -15.55 -4.79 -7.66
C PRO A 37 -15.26 -5.68 -6.44
N PHE A 38 -14.07 -5.49 -5.87
CA PHE A 38 -13.70 -6.00 -4.54
C PHE A 38 -13.35 -4.81 -3.67
N VAL A 39 -14.02 -4.68 -2.52
CA VAL A 39 -13.97 -3.48 -1.68
C VAL A 39 -13.73 -3.89 -0.24
N ILE A 40 -12.75 -3.25 0.39
CA ILE A 40 -12.49 -3.33 1.83
C ILE A 40 -12.72 -1.95 2.42
N VAL A 41 -13.52 -1.86 3.48
CA VAL A 41 -13.79 -0.60 4.18
C VAL A 41 -12.80 -0.43 5.32
N ILE A 42 -11.97 0.62 5.24
CA ILE A 42 -11.15 1.08 6.37
C ILE A 42 -11.97 2.14 7.12
N PRO A 43 -12.33 1.92 8.40
CA PRO A 43 -13.03 2.95 9.17
C PRO A 43 -12.13 4.18 9.30
N PRO A 44 -12.68 5.41 9.19
CA PRO A 44 -11.89 6.61 9.36
C PRO A 44 -11.22 6.59 10.75
N PRO A 45 -9.92 6.89 10.84
CA PRO A 45 -9.21 6.81 12.11
C PRO A 45 -9.79 7.84 13.09
N ASN A 46 -10.00 7.43 14.34
CA ASN A 46 -10.25 8.37 15.42
C ASN A 46 -8.96 9.15 15.67
N ILE A 47 -8.95 10.46 15.39
CA ILE A 47 -7.76 11.32 15.42
C ILE A 47 -7.43 11.71 16.88
N THR A 48 -7.00 10.74 17.69
CA THR A 48 -6.66 10.98 19.10
C THR A 48 -5.21 10.65 19.48
N GLY A 49 -4.38 10.16 18.54
CA GLY A 49 -2.98 9.85 18.83
C GLY A 49 -2.17 9.33 17.63
N ALA A 50 -0.93 8.92 17.90
CA ALA A 50 -0.03 8.32 16.90
C ALA A 50 -0.41 6.85 16.59
N LEU A 51 -0.02 6.38 15.41
CA LEU A 51 -0.21 4.99 15.01
C LEU A 51 0.65 4.04 15.86
N HIS A 52 0.04 3.07 16.53
CA HIS A 52 0.71 1.94 17.16
C HIS A 52 0.68 0.65 16.31
N MET A 53 1.40 -0.39 16.75
CA MET A 53 1.53 -1.69 16.06
C MET A 53 0.19 -2.35 15.68
N GLY A 54 -0.87 -2.17 16.48
CA GLY A 54 -2.21 -2.65 16.12
C GLY A 54 -2.74 -2.08 14.78
N HIS A 55 -2.48 -0.80 14.49
CA HIS A 55 -2.85 -0.21 13.20
C HIS A 55 -2.00 -0.78 12.07
N ALA A 56 -0.70 -0.97 12.30
CA ALA A 56 0.19 -1.55 11.31
C ALA A 56 -0.27 -2.95 10.92
N LEU A 57 -0.61 -3.81 11.90
CA LEU A 57 -1.12 -5.15 11.63
C LEU A 57 -2.44 -5.13 10.86
N ASN A 58 -3.41 -4.34 11.32
CA ASN A 58 -4.73 -4.26 10.70
C ASN A 58 -4.65 -3.76 9.25
N ASN A 59 -3.91 -2.69 9.00
CA ASN A 59 -3.78 -2.11 7.66
C ASN A 59 -2.94 -3.01 6.73
N THR A 60 -1.90 -3.67 7.25
CA THR A 60 -1.10 -4.61 6.46
C THR A 60 -1.93 -5.80 6.01
N LEU A 61 -2.78 -6.36 6.87
CA LEU A 61 -3.66 -7.48 6.49
C LEU A 61 -4.61 -7.05 5.36
N GLN A 62 -5.21 -5.87 5.47
CA GLN A 62 -6.11 -5.35 4.43
C GLN A 62 -5.38 -5.04 3.12
N ASP A 63 -4.16 -4.48 3.19
CA ASP A 63 -3.32 -4.20 2.01
C ASP A 63 -2.80 -5.48 1.33
N VAL A 64 -2.57 -6.56 2.08
CA VAL A 64 -2.26 -7.86 1.48
C VAL A 64 -3.49 -8.39 0.74
N ILE A 65 -4.67 -8.36 1.35
CA ILE A 65 -5.89 -8.91 0.75
C ILE A 65 -6.30 -8.14 -0.51
N ILE A 66 -6.16 -6.81 -0.55
CA ILE A 66 -6.53 -6.01 -1.73
C ILE A 66 -5.59 -6.25 -2.93
N ARG A 67 -4.41 -6.83 -2.72
CA ARG A 67 -3.39 -7.10 -3.75
C ARG A 67 -3.45 -8.52 -4.32
N VAL A 68 -4.24 -9.42 -3.73
CA VAL A 68 -4.46 -10.80 -4.20
C VAL A 68 -5.62 -10.83 -5.18
#